data_AF-A0A2K9EI78-F1
#
_entry.id   AF-A0A2K9EI78-F1
#
_cell.length_a   1.000
_cell.length_b   1.000
_cell.length_c   1.000
_cell.angle_alpha   90.00
_cell.angle_beta   90.00
_cell.angle_gamma   90.00
#
_symmetry.space_group_name_H-M   'P 1'
#
loop_
_entity.id
_entity.type
_entity.pdbx_description
1 polymer ?
#
loop_
_entity_poly.entity_id
_entity_poly.type
_entity_poly.pdbx_seq_one_letter_code
_entity_poly.pdbx_strand_id
1 'polypeptide(L)'
;MQAYRDLFVTVRTESNASFTTQSDQDQAITFLTDRAGAYAQHRNALCALIGWDGDVLAARIRAMMDGDNFAPPTPDATPATVERHAAAVERLRERWHTLKNPRHNRAA
;
A
#
# COMPACT_ATOMS: atom_id res chain seq x y z
N MET A 1 4.87 9.40 6.53
CA MET A 1 4.86 8.45 5.39
C MET A 1 3.57 8.61 4.61
N GLN A 2 3.57 9.48 3.59
CA GLN A 2 2.42 9.70 2.71
C GLN A 2 2.12 8.45 1.87
N ALA A 3 3.16 7.80 1.31
CA ALA A 3 3.03 6.58 0.52
C ALA A 3 2.29 5.42 1.22
N TYR A 4 2.50 5.22 2.54
CA TYR A 4 1.75 4.17 3.26
C TYR A 4 0.25 4.48 3.34
N ARG A 5 -0.11 5.76 3.46
CA ARG A 5 -1.52 6.19 3.41
C ARG A 5 -2.08 6.02 2.00
N ASP A 6 -1.29 6.37 0.99
CA ASP A 6 -1.68 6.28 -0.42
C ASP A 6 -1.84 4.82 -0.92
N LEU A 7 -1.38 3.81 -0.16
CA LEU A 7 -1.74 2.41 -0.42
C LEU A 7 -3.26 2.18 -0.36
N PHE A 8 -3.96 2.95 0.48
CA PHE A 8 -5.39 2.80 0.68
C PHE A 8 -6.10 3.94 -0.03
N VAL A 9 -6.74 3.64 -1.16
CA VAL A 9 -7.62 4.62 -1.83
C VAL A 9 -8.76 4.98 -0.86
N THR A 10 -8.75 6.21 -0.37
CA THR A 10 -9.87 6.74 0.41
C THR A 10 -11.01 7.08 -0.55
N VAL A 11 -11.93 6.14 -0.76
CA VAL A 11 -13.23 6.44 -1.36
C VAL A 11 -14.12 7.01 -0.25
N ARG A 12 -14.17 8.35 -0.13
CA ARG A 12 -15.30 9.01 0.54
C ARG A 12 -16.17 9.66 -0.52
N THR A 13 -17.41 9.18 -0.58
CA THR A 13 -18.57 9.98 -0.98
C THR A 13 -18.51 11.28 -0.17
N GLU A 14 -18.54 12.43 -0.83
CA GLU A 14 -18.49 13.80 -0.27
C GLU A 14 -17.11 14.47 -0.15
N SER A 15 -16.78 15.17 -1.24
CA SER A 15 -16.29 16.55 -1.36
C SER A 15 -15.34 17.11 -0.28
N ASN A 16 -14.08 17.32 -0.68
CA ASN A 16 -13.03 18.19 -0.09
C ASN A 16 -11.82 17.54 0.63
N ALA A 17 -11.25 16.44 0.11
CA ALA A 17 -9.87 16.06 0.45
C ALA A 17 -9.15 15.45 -0.76
N SER A 18 -7.83 15.67 -0.85
CA SER A 18 -6.93 15.15 -1.90
C SER A 18 -7.26 13.71 -2.30
N PHE A 19 -7.67 13.50 -3.55
CA PHE A 19 -7.99 12.18 -4.08
C PHE A 19 -6.70 11.39 -4.28
N THR A 20 -6.52 10.26 -3.59
CA THR A 20 -5.53 9.25 -4.01
C THR A 20 -6.09 8.56 -5.25
N THR A 21 -5.51 8.83 -6.41
CA THR A 21 -5.88 8.17 -7.66
C THR A 21 -5.33 6.73 -7.70
N GLN A 22 -5.83 5.90 -8.62
CA GLN A 22 -5.25 4.58 -8.85
C GLN A 22 -3.76 4.67 -9.27
N SER A 23 -3.39 5.73 -9.99
CA SER A 23 -1.99 6.00 -10.33
C SER A 23 -1.15 6.30 -9.09
N ASP A 24 -1.70 7.05 -8.13
CA ASP A 24 -1.01 7.33 -6.86
C ASP A 24 -0.85 6.05 -6.03
N GLN A 25 -1.88 5.19 -6.02
CA GLN A 25 -1.82 3.88 -5.38
C GLN A 25 -0.74 2.98 -6.01
N ASP A 26 -0.66 2.94 -7.35
CA ASP A 26 0.36 2.14 -8.05
C ASP A 26 1.78 2.66 -7.78
N GLN A 27 1.97 3.98 -7.77
CA GLN A 27 3.25 4.59 -7.42
C GLN A 27 3.62 4.29 -5.96
N ALA A 28 2.66 4.35 -5.04
CA ALA A 28 2.88 3.99 -3.64
C ALA A 28 3.25 2.52 -3.47
N ILE A 29 2.55 1.61 -4.17
CA ILE A 29 2.89 0.17 -4.19
C ILE A 29 4.31 -0.01 -4.70
N THR A 30 4.65 0.61 -5.83
CA THR A 30 5.99 0.53 -6.45
C THR A 30 7.06 1.03 -5.47
N PHE A 31 6.88 2.23 -4.92
CA PHE A 31 7.81 2.82 -3.97
C PHE A 31 8.06 1.95 -2.74
N LEU A 32 6.99 1.40 -2.16
CA LEU A 32 7.06 0.62 -0.92
C LEU A 32 7.50 -0.82 -1.12
N THR A 33 7.44 -1.37 -2.34
CA THR A 33 7.66 -2.80 -2.57
C THR A 33 8.81 -3.13 -3.54
N ASP A 34 9.29 -2.16 -4.32
CA ASP A 34 10.39 -2.37 -5.26
C ASP A 34 11.64 -2.91 -4.55
N ARG A 35 12.23 -3.96 -5.15
CA ARG A 35 13.41 -4.64 -4.61
C ARG A 35 14.72 -3.93 -4.96
N ALA A 36 14.71 -3.11 -6.00
CA ALA A 36 15.89 -2.41 -6.52
C ALA A 36 15.48 -1.16 -7.30
N GLY A 37 16.45 -0.33 -7.67
CA GLY A 37 16.24 0.90 -8.44
C GLY A 37 16.09 2.15 -7.58
N ALA A 38 15.78 3.28 -8.23
CA ALA A 38 15.77 4.60 -7.59
C ALA A 38 14.78 4.68 -6.43
N TYR A 39 13.60 4.06 -6.55
CA TYR A 39 12.61 4.05 -5.48
C TYR A 39 13.06 3.22 -4.27
N ALA A 40 13.65 2.05 -4.49
CA ALA A 40 14.20 1.24 -3.40
C ALA A 40 15.33 1.98 -2.66
N GLN A 41 16.24 2.62 -3.41
CA GLN A 41 17.31 3.45 -2.83
C GLN A 41 16.74 4.62 -2.03
N HIS A 42 15.75 5.32 -2.57
CA HIS A 42 15.12 6.46 -1.91
C HIS A 42 14.37 6.04 -0.64
N ARG A 43 13.60 4.95 -0.69
CA ARG A 43 12.96 4.37 0.50
C ARG A 43 13.99 4.02 1.57
N ASN A 44 15.07 3.35 1.20
CA ASN A 44 16.10 2.94 2.16
C ASN A 44 16.79 4.15 2.79
N ALA A 45 17.07 5.20 2.00
CA ALA A 45 17.58 6.47 2.53
C ALA A 45 16.62 7.10 3.54
N LEU A 46 15.31 7.16 3.25
CA LEU A 46 14.31 7.69 4.17
C LEU A 46 14.15 6.85 5.44
N CYS A 47 14.16 5.52 5.32
CA CYS A 47 14.08 4.62 6.48
C CYS A 47 15.32 4.75 7.37
N ALA A 48 16.51 4.88 6.77
CA ALA A 48 17.75 5.05 7.52
C ALA A 48 17.75 6.31 8.41
N LEU A 49 17.08 7.40 7.98
CA LEU A 49 16.95 8.63 8.78
C LEU A 49 16.23 8.41 10.12
N ILE A 50 15.42 7.36 10.23
CA ILE A 50 14.69 7.00 11.46
C ILE A 50 15.19 5.68 12.07
N GLY A 51 16.37 5.20 11.64
CA GLY A 51 16.98 3.97 12.13
C GLY A 51 16.29 2.69 11.68
N TRP A 52 15.53 2.74 10.58
CA TRP A 52 14.82 1.57 10.03
C TRP A 52 15.53 1.02 8.80
N ASP A 53 15.43 -0.29 8.61
CA ASP A 53 15.82 -0.94 7.36
C ASP A 53 14.63 -0.92 6.37
N GLY A 54 14.82 -0.19 5.27
CA GLY A 54 13.79 -0.03 4.24
C GLY A 54 13.52 -1.31 3.45
N ASP A 55 14.48 -2.23 3.33
CA ASP A 55 14.29 -3.51 2.64
C ASP A 55 13.50 -4.49 3.51
N VAL A 56 13.73 -4.47 4.83
CA VAL A 56 12.90 -5.20 5.80
C VAL A 56 11.47 -4.66 5.78
N LEU A 57 11.29 -3.34 5.75
CA LEU A 57 9.98 -2.72 5.60
C LEU A 57 9.28 -3.17 4.31
N ALA A 58 9.98 -3.12 3.17
CA ALA A 58 9.43 -3.53 1.89
C ALA A 58 9.09 -5.02 1.85
N ALA A 59 9.89 -5.88 2.47
CA ALA A 59 9.59 -7.30 2.61
C ALA A 59 8.30 -7.53 3.40
N ARG A 60 8.14 -6.81 4.53
CA ARG A 60 6.94 -6.90 5.35
C ARG A 60 5.69 -6.41 4.62
N ILE A 61 5.79 -5.28 3.90
CA ILE A 61 4.66 -4.75 3.12
C ILE A 61 4.24 -5.73 2.03
N ARG A 62 5.19 -6.34 1.30
CA ARG A 62 4.90 -7.38 0.31
C ARG A 62 4.17 -8.58 0.95
N ALA A 63 4.63 -9.05 2.10
CA ALA A 63 3.99 -10.16 2.80
C ALA A 63 2.54 -9.83 3.19
N MET A 64 2.28 -8.62 3.69
CA MET A 64 0.93 -8.17 4.03
C MET A 64 0.01 -8.09 2.79
N MET A 65 0.54 -7.63 1.64
CA MET A 65 -0.18 -7.62 0.37
C MET A 65 -0.34 -9.03 -0.24
N ASP A 66 0.50 -9.99 0.14
CA ASP A 66 0.41 -11.40 -0.30
C ASP A 66 -0.50 -12.25 0.60
N GLY A 67 -0.98 -11.72 1.74
CA GLY A 67 -1.95 -12.40 2.61
C GLY A 67 -1.72 -12.24 4.10
N ASP A 68 -0.54 -11.75 4.53
CA ASP A 68 -0.27 -11.52 5.96
C ASP A 68 -1.16 -10.41 6.54
N ASN A 69 -1.28 -10.41 7.87
CA ASN A 69 -2.16 -9.50 8.59
C ASN A 69 -1.78 -8.02 8.40
N PHE A 70 -2.70 -7.23 7.86
CA PHE A 70 -2.68 -5.76 7.91
C PHE A 70 -3.43 -5.29 9.16
N ALA A 71 -2.71 -5.06 10.26
CA ALA A 71 -3.31 -4.53 11.47
C ALA A 71 -3.98 -3.16 11.20
N PRO A 72 -5.16 -2.90 11.79
CA PRO A 72 -5.78 -1.59 11.71
C PRO A 72 -4.86 -0.52 12.32
N PRO A 73 -4.88 0.72 11.80
CA PRO A 73 -3.92 1.76 12.15
C PRO A 73 -4.03 2.27 13.60
N THR A 74 -5.13 2.00 14.29
CA THR A 74 -5.37 2.44 15.67
C THR A 74 -5.86 1.29 16.54
N PRO A 75 -5.32 1.11 17.77
CA PRO A 75 -5.76 0.04 18.68
C PRO A 75 -7.23 0.18 19.10
N ASP A 76 -7.77 1.40 19.14
CA ASP A 76 -9.16 1.69 19.51
C ASP A 76 -10.09 1.82 18.30
N ALA A 77 -9.82 1.09 17.21
CA ALA A 77 -10.65 1.16 16.01
C ALA A 77 -12.07 0.64 16.29
N THR A 78 -13.08 1.46 15.96
CA THR A 78 -14.48 1.03 16.01
C THR A 78 -14.73 -0.13 15.03
N PRO A 79 -15.74 -0.99 15.24
CA PRO A 79 -16.05 -2.09 14.32
C PRO A 79 -16.21 -1.64 12.86
N ALA A 80 -16.87 -0.50 12.63
CA ALA A 80 -17.03 0.08 11.30
C ALA A 80 -15.69 0.54 10.68
N THR A 81 -14.72 0.96 11.50
CA THR A 81 -13.38 1.32 11.03
C THR A 81 -12.57 0.08 10.65
N VAL A 82 -12.69 -0.99 11.44
CA VAL A 82 -12.07 -2.29 11.14
C VAL A 82 -12.63 -2.87 9.84
N GLU A 83 -13.94 -2.85 9.64
CA GLU A 83 -14.59 -3.34 8.43
C GLU A 83 -14.14 -2.57 7.17
N ARG A 84 -14.12 -1.23 7.24
CA ARG A 84 -13.62 -0.39 6.13
C ARG A 84 -12.14 -0.65 5.84
N HIS A 85 -11.33 -0.84 6.88
CA HIS A 85 -9.92 -1.16 6.74
C HIS A 85 -9.73 -2.53 6.06
N ALA A 86 -10.46 -3.55 6.49
CA ALA A 86 -10.45 -4.87 5.87
C ALA A 86 -10.84 -4.80 4.38
N ALA A 87 -11.92 -4.09 4.04
CA ALA A 87 -12.33 -3.89 2.65
C ALA A 87 -11.27 -3.13 1.82
N ALA A 88 -10.57 -2.16 2.42
CA ALA A 88 -9.49 -1.44 1.75
C ALA A 88 -8.25 -2.33 1.53
N VAL A 89 -7.93 -3.21 2.50
CA VAL A 89 -6.86 -4.21 2.40
C VAL A 89 -7.15 -5.19 1.26
N GLU A 90 -8.37 -5.71 1.14
CA GLU A 90 -8.71 -6.64 0.06
C GLU A 90 -8.56 -6.01 -1.33
N ARG A 91 -9.04 -4.76 -1.52
CA ARG A 91 -8.84 -4.03 -2.78
C ARG A 91 -7.36 -3.81 -3.10
N LEU A 92 -6.55 -3.51 -2.08
CA LEU A 92 -5.11 -3.36 -2.24
C LEU A 92 -4.46 -4.68 -2.70
N ARG A 93 -4.86 -5.82 -2.12
CA ARG A 93 -4.37 -7.15 -2.50
C ARG A 93 -4.76 -7.49 -3.94
N GLU A 94 -6.01 -7.26 -4.32
CA GLU A 94 -6.47 -7.43 -5.71
C GLU A 94 -5.63 -6.60 -6.69
N ARG A 95 -5.36 -5.33 -6.35
CA ARG A 95 -4.52 -4.47 -7.18
C ARG A 95 -3.08 -4.98 -7.26
N TRP A 96 -2.50 -5.37 -6.14
CA TRP A 96 -1.16 -5.95 -6.07
C TRP A 96 -1.02 -7.21 -6.92
N HIS A 97 -1.99 -8.14 -6.85
CA HIS A 97 -2.01 -9.33 -7.70
C HIS A 97 -2.11 -8.98 -9.18
N THR A 98 -2.91 -7.97 -9.54
CA THR A 98 -3.02 -7.46 -10.92
C THR A 98 -1.68 -6.93 -11.43
N LEU A 99 -0.96 -6.15 -10.61
CA LEU A 99 0.35 -5.58 -10.97
C LEU A 99 1.44 -6.65 -11.08
N LYS A 100 1.41 -7.68 -10.22
CA LYS A 100 2.32 -8.83 -10.30
C LYS A 100 2.12 -9.68 -11.56
N ASN A 101 0.87 -9.81 -12.01
CA ASN A 101 0.49 -10.66 -13.15
C ASN A 101 -0.19 -9.84 -14.26
N PRO A 102 0.53 -8.94 -14.96
CA PRO A 102 -0.05 -8.10 -16.00
C PRO A 102 -0.56 -8.90 -17.21
N ARG A 103 -0.19 -10.18 -17.33
CA ARG A 103 -0.58 -11.08 -18.42
C ARG A 103 -2.04 -11.55 -18.38
N HIS A 104 -2.75 -11.42 -17.26
CA HIS A 104 -4.15 -11.88 -17.16
C HIS A 104 -5.19 -10.88 -17.71
N ASN A 105 -4.81 -9.62 -17.96
CA ASN A 105 -5.72 -8.56 -18.43
C ASN A 105 -5.62 -8.24 -19.93
N ARG A 106 -4.89 -9.04 -20.72
CA ARG A 106 -4.75 -8.83 -22.19
C ARG A 106 -5.47 -9.87 -23.04
N ALA A 107 -6.41 -10.61 -22.43
CA ALA A 107 -7.26 -11.59 -23.09
C ALA A 107 -8.72 -11.39 -22.65
N ALA A 108 -9.35 -10.32 -23.13
CA ALA A 108 -10.80 -10.15 -23.21
C ALA A 108 -11.10 -9.21 -24.38
#